data_AF-A0A7X2TXJ7-F1
#
_entry.id   AF-A0A7X2TXJ7-F1
#
_cell.length_a   1.000
_cell.length_b   1.000
_cell.length_c   1.000
_cell.angle_alpha   90.00
_cell.angle_beta   90.00
_cell.angle_gamma   90.00
#
_symmetry.space_group_name_H-M   'P 1'
#
loop_
_entity.id
_entity.type
_entity.pdbx_description
1 polymer ?
#
loop_
_entity_poly.entity_id
_entity_poly.type
_entity_poly.pdbx_seq_one_letter_code
_entity_poly.pdbx_strand_id
1 'polypeptide(L)'
;MNVTSEVLKDYVFGELNASERRAVESAVAADGALREELARLQLTQAALFSLREEELPRRIAFVSDKVFEPKWWQGWLHSGPRLGFASAALLAGAIVFHGFSQAPAVPAPAVDQARLERRITEEVSRALPVALEQAENRHRMQLAAAIQEADGKYQRLRQEDQMAMEASYSLFTQKQAARMVAWVQNSGGEAR
;
A
#
# COMPACT_ATOMS: atom_id res chain seq x y z
N MET A 1 -2.08 26.97 -17.70
CA MET A 1 -0.94 26.82 -16.78
C MET A 1 -1.40 25.89 -15.67
N ASN A 2 -0.68 24.78 -15.44
CA ASN A 2 -1.04 23.88 -14.33
C ASN A 2 -0.59 24.55 -13.03
N VAL A 3 -1.54 24.99 -12.23
CA VAL A 3 -1.27 25.62 -10.93
C VAL A 3 -1.05 24.50 -9.91
N THR A 4 0.19 24.37 -9.46
CA THR A 4 0.60 23.40 -8.42
C THR A 4 0.67 24.10 -7.06
N SER A 5 0.81 23.32 -5.98
CA SER A 5 1.00 23.83 -4.62
C SER A 5 2.24 24.73 -4.50
N GLU A 6 3.31 24.45 -5.25
CA GLU A 6 4.52 25.29 -5.28
C GLU A 6 4.23 26.67 -5.87
N VAL A 7 3.58 26.71 -7.03
CA VAL A 7 3.19 27.99 -7.69
C VAL A 7 2.24 28.82 -6.82
N LEU A 8 1.35 28.17 -6.05
CA LEU A 8 0.50 28.86 -5.07
C LEU A 8 1.30 29.48 -3.91
N LYS A 9 2.37 28.83 -3.45
CA LYS A 9 3.27 29.39 -2.43
C LYS A 9 4.02 30.59 -3.00
N ASP A 10 4.58 30.47 -4.20
CA ASP A 10 5.28 31.56 -4.88
C ASP A 10 4.36 32.77 -5.08
N TYR A 11 3.07 32.52 -5.38
CA TYR A 11 2.03 33.55 -5.42
C TYR A 11 1.83 34.24 -4.06
N VAL A 12 1.70 33.46 -2.97
CA VAL A 12 1.49 33.97 -1.60
C VAL A 12 2.69 34.75 -1.07
N PHE A 13 3.92 34.37 -1.43
CA PHE A 13 5.16 35.08 -1.07
C PHE A 13 5.52 36.20 -2.04
N GLY A 14 4.77 36.38 -3.13
CA GLY A 14 4.95 37.49 -4.08
C GLY A 14 6.12 37.31 -5.05
N GLU A 15 6.59 36.07 -5.24
CA GLU A 15 7.75 35.73 -6.07
C GLU A 15 7.40 35.63 -7.57
N LEU A 16 6.10 35.58 -7.91
CA LEU A 16 5.63 35.48 -9.29
C LEU A 16 5.66 36.80 -10.06
N ASN A 17 5.87 36.72 -11.38
CA ASN A 17 5.74 37.88 -12.27
C ASN A 17 4.26 38.25 -12.54
N ALA A 18 4.02 39.41 -13.15
CA ALA A 18 2.66 39.94 -13.34
C ALA A 18 1.77 39.06 -14.25
N SER A 19 2.35 38.37 -15.23
CA SER A 19 1.62 37.44 -16.10
C SER A 19 1.22 36.16 -15.38
N GLU A 20 2.12 35.59 -14.57
CA GLU A 20 1.88 34.37 -13.79
C GLU A 20 0.84 34.60 -12.70
N ARG A 21 0.88 35.76 -12.02
CA ARG A 21 -0.13 36.12 -11.01
C ARG A 21 -1.55 36.10 -11.57
N ARG A 22 -1.76 36.74 -12.73
CA ARG A 22 -3.08 36.73 -13.40
C ARG A 22 -3.52 35.32 -13.79
N ALA A 23 -2.57 34.46 -14.18
CA ALA A 23 -2.87 33.06 -14.49
C ALA A 23 -3.30 32.27 -13.23
N VAL A 24 -2.66 32.51 -12.09
CA VAL A 24 -3.04 31.91 -10.81
C VAL A 24 -4.41 32.42 -10.33
N GLU A 25 -4.65 33.73 -10.39
CA GLU A 25 -5.92 34.35 -10.02
C GLU A 25 -7.10 33.78 -10.82
N SER A 26 -6.92 33.64 -12.14
CA SER A 26 -7.96 33.05 -12.99
C SER A 26 -8.19 31.55 -12.71
N ALA A 27 -7.15 30.79 -12.39
CA ALA A 27 -7.27 29.39 -12.00
C ALA A 27 -7.98 29.20 -10.64
N VAL A 28 -7.66 30.02 -9.64
CA VAL A 28 -8.30 30.00 -8.31
C VAL A 28 -9.77 30.45 -8.38
N ALA A 29 -10.10 31.35 -9.31
CA ALA A 29 -11.49 31.72 -9.56
C ALA A 29 -12.30 30.54 -10.15
N ALA A 30 -11.68 29.72 -11.00
CA ALA A 30 -12.32 28.58 -11.65
C ALA A 30 -12.40 27.31 -10.79
N ASP A 31 -11.45 27.09 -9.87
CA ASP A 31 -11.34 25.86 -9.07
C ASP A 31 -11.50 26.11 -7.56
N GLY A 32 -12.46 25.42 -6.94
CA GLY A 32 -12.70 25.49 -5.50
C GLY A 32 -11.58 24.89 -4.65
N ALA A 33 -10.92 23.82 -5.10
CA ALA A 33 -9.86 23.17 -4.34
C ALA A 33 -8.60 24.06 -4.25
N LEU A 34 -8.25 24.75 -5.34
CA LEU A 34 -7.16 25.72 -5.35
C LEU A 34 -7.46 26.92 -4.45
N ARG A 35 -8.73 27.31 -4.32
CA ARG A 35 -9.17 28.40 -3.43
C ARG A 35 -9.03 28.04 -1.96
N GLU A 36 -9.40 26.81 -1.59
CA GLU A 36 -9.23 26.32 -0.22
C GLU A 36 -7.75 26.23 0.17
N GLU A 37 -6.90 25.73 -0.73
CA GLU A 37 -5.47 25.65 -0.49
C GLU A 37 -4.84 27.05 -0.38
N LEU A 38 -5.23 28.00 -1.23
CA LEU A 38 -4.79 29.39 -1.12
C LEU A 38 -5.18 30.01 0.24
N ALA A 39 -6.42 29.79 0.69
CA ALA A 39 -6.88 30.28 2.00
C ALA A 39 -6.08 29.68 3.16
N ARG A 40 -5.73 28.39 3.09
CA ARG A 40 -4.88 27.71 4.08
C ARG A 40 -3.47 28.32 4.13
N LEU A 41 -2.88 28.56 2.96
CA LEU A 41 -1.54 29.17 2.86
C LEU A 41 -1.53 30.59 3.43
N GLN A 42 -2.56 31.40 3.13
CA GLN A 42 -2.71 32.75 3.68
C GLN A 42 -2.87 32.75 5.20
N LEU A 43 -3.65 31.82 5.76
CA LEU A 43 -3.79 31.68 7.21
C LEU A 43 -2.46 31.30 7.87
N THR A 44 -1.71 30.39 7.26
CA THR A 44 -0.38 29.98 7.74
C THR A 44 0.61 31.13 7.68
N GLN A 45 0.62 31.90 6.60
CA GLN A 45 1.43 33.09 6.44
C GLN A 45 1.11 34.12 7.53
N ALA A 46 -0.17 34.38 7.79
CA ALA A 46 -0.60 35.29 8.85
C ALA A 46 -0.19 34.79 10.25
N ALA A 47 -0.22 33.47 10.50
CA ALA A 47 0.26 32.90 11.75
C ALA A 47 1.78 33.02 11.92
N LEU A 48 2.56 32.83 10.84
CA LEU A 48 4.01 33.03 10.88
C LEU A 48 4.39 34.49 11.12
N PHE A 49 3.67 35.43 10.51
CA PHE A 49 3.89 36.86 10.73
C PHE A 49 3.27 37.41 12.02
N SER A 50 2.42 36.64 12.72
CA SER A 50 1.90 37.01 14.04
C SER A 50 2.80 36.57 15.19
N LEU A 51 3.74 35.66 14.94
CA LEU A 51 4.82 35.41 15.89
C LEU A 51 5.66 36.68 15.99
N ARG A 52 5.59 37.31 17.17
CA ARG A 52 6.46 38.40 17.56
C ARG A 52 7.91 37.91 17.43
N GLU A 53 8.78 38.69 16.78
CA GLU A 53 10.22 38.42 16.80
C GLU A 53 10.73 38.59 18.24
N GLU A 54 10.53 37.57 19.07
CA GLU A 54 11.17 37.45 20.36
C GLU A 54 12.63 37.08 20.12
N GLU A 55 13.54 37.87 20.68
CA GLU A 55 14.95 37.54 20.67
C GLU A 55 15.15 36.13 21.27
N LEU A 56 15.78 35.22 20.51
CA LEU A 56 16.23 33.93 21.01
C LEU A 56 16.94 34.16 22.36
N PRO A 57 16.51 33.50 23.46
CA PRO A 57 17.02 33.79 24.79
C PRO A 57 18.54 33.65 24.80
N ARG A 58 19.24 34.78 24.83
CA ARG A 58 20.69 34.83 24.92
C ARG A 58 21.06 34.42 26.33
N ARG A 59 21.25 33.10 26.50
CA ARG A 59 21.94 32.46 27.63
C ARG A 59 21.58 33.05 28.99
N ILE A 60 20.73 32.33 29.72
CA ILE A 60 20.58 32.50 31.17
C ILE A 60 21.98 32.31 31.80
N ALA A 61 22.70 33.40 32.06
CA ALA A 61 23.89 33.36 32.88
C ALA A 61 23.36 33.21 34.32
N PHE A 62 23.29 31.97 34.78
CA PHE A 62 23.01 31.67 36.18
C PHE A 62 23.98 32.47 37.04
N VAL A 63 23.43 33.41 37.79
CA VAL A 63 24.08 34.01 38.95
C VAL A 63 24.67 32.87 39.77
N SER A 64 25.94 32.99 40.16
CA SER A 64 26.71 32.02 40.93
C SER A 64 25.97 31.66 42.22
N ASP A 65 25.16 30.60 42.17
CA ASP A 65 24.61 29.97 43.35
C ASP A 65 25.62 28.93 43.83
N LYS A 66 26.07 29.07 45.09
CA LYS A 66 27.03 28.18 45.75
C LYS A 66 26.46 26.78 46.06
N VAL A 67 25.33 26.44 45.44
CA VAL A 67 24.52 25.24 45.67
C VAL A 67 24.92 24.09 44.72
N PHE A 68 25.73 24.34 43.70
CA PHE A 68 26.17 23.33 42.71
C PHE A 68 27.67 22.99 42.75
N GLU A 69 28.33 23.01 43.91
CA GLU A 69 29.64 22.36 44.02
C GLU A 69 29.42 20.84 44.13
N PRO A 70 29.84 20.04 43.13
CA PRO A 70 29.74 18.59 43.24
C PRO A 70 30.57 18.14 44.43
N LYS A 71 29.93 17.44 45.38
CA LYS A 71 30.61 16.90 46.54
C LYS A 71 31.70 15.93 46.07
N TRP A 72 32.80 15.80 46.82
CA TRP A 72 33.95 14.96 46.41
C TRP A 72 33.55 13.51 46.03
N TRP A 73 32.51 12.95 46.67
CA TRP A 73 31.95 11.63 46.34
C TRP A 73 31.16 11.61 45.02
N GLN A 74 30.53 12.73 44.63
CA GLN A 74 29.89 12.88 43.32
C GLN A 74 30.95 12.95 42.21
N GLY A 75 32.10 13.58 42.44
CA GLY A 75 33.22 13.56 41.47
C GLY A 75 33.77 12.15 41.23
N TRP A 76 33.75 11.29 42.25
CA TRP A 76 34.14 9.89 42.14
C TRP A 76 33.12 9.05 41.35
N LEU A 77 31.82 9.23 41.63
CA LEU A 77 30.72 8.55 40.94
C LEU A 77 30.41 9.11 39.54
N HIS A 78 30.73 10.38 39.25
CA HIS A 78 30.57 11.01 37.93
C HIS A 78 31.78 10.82 37.01
N SER A 79 32.72 9.94 37.36
CA SER A 79 33.76 9.50 36.43
C SER A 79 33.20 8.55 35.36
N GLY A 80 32.13 8.96 34.67
CA GLY A 80 31.32 8.15 33.76
C GLY A 80 32.12 7.34 32.74
N PRO A 81 33.13 7.91 32.06
CA PRO A 81 33.98 7.12 31.16
C PRO A 81 34.81 6.08 31.90
N ARG A 82 35.38 6.42 33.06
CA ARG A 82 36.26 5.52 33.83
C ARG A 82 35.48 4.38 34.48
N LEU A 83 34.28 4.65 34.99
CA LEU A 83 33.40 3.61 35.53
C LEU A 83 32.87 2.69 34.44
N GLY A 84 32.55 3.22 33.25
CA GLY A 84 32.15 2.40 32.09
C GLY A 84 33.27 1.45 31.64
N PHE A 85 34.51 1.96 31.55
CA PHE A 85 35.68 1.13 31.26
C PHE A 85 35.95 0.09 32.36
N ALA A 86 35.81 0.47 33.63
CA ALA A 86 35.97 -0.45 34.76
C ALA A 86 34.92 -1.58 34.71
N SER A 87 33.64 -1.28 34.45
CA SER A 87 32.60 -2.30 34.31
C SER A 87 32.83 -3.20 33.10
N ALA A 88 33.31 -2.64 31.97
CA ALA A 88 33.60 -3.42 30.77
C ALA A 88 34.79 -4.37 30.99
N ALA A 89 35.84 -3.91 31.68
CA ALA A 89 36.99 -4.75 32.03
C ALA A 89 36.60 -5.89 32.99
N LEU A 90 35.75 -5.60 33.97
CA LEU A 90 35.24 -6.59 34.92
C LEU A 90 34.37 -7.64 34.21
N LEU A 91 33.49 -7.21 33.28
CA LEU A 91 32.67 -8.11 32.46
C LEU A 91 33.54 -8.98 31.54
N ALA A 92 34.53 -8.39 30.86
CA ALA A 92 35.45 -9.13 30.00
C ALA A 92 36.22 -10.20 30.80
N GLY A 93 36.70 -9.83 31.99
CA GLY A 93 37.35 -10.78 32.91
C GLY A 93 36.42 -11.90 33.35
N ALA A 94 35.16 -11.60 33.66
CA ALA A 94 34.16 -12.60 34.03
C ALA A 94 33.86 -13.59 32.89
N ILE A 95 33.79 -13.13 31.64
CA ILE A 95 33.58 -13.99 30.46
C ILE A 95 34.77 -14.92 30.26
N VAL A 96 36.00 -14.40 30.34
CA VAL A 96 37.22 -15.21 30.19
C VAL A 96 37.31 -16.24 31.30
N PHE A 97 37.12 -15.82 32.56
CA PHE A 97 37.10 -16.73 33.69
C PHE A 97 36.00 -17.79 33.55
N HIS A 98 34.80 -17.40 33.11
CA HIS A 98 33.72 -18.33 32.86
C HIS A 98 34.10 -19.37 31.81
N GLY A 99 34.68 -18.95 30.68
CA GLY A 99 35.18 -19.85 29.63
C GLY A 99 36.26 -20.82 30.12
N PHE A 100 37.18 -20.37 30.96
CA PHE A 100 38.19 -21.24 31.59
C PHE A 100 37.61 -22.17 32.67
N SER A 101 36.53 -21.76 33.33
CA SER A 101 35.87 -22.54 34.39
C SER A 101 34.85 -23.56 33.87
N GLN A 102 34.46 -23.48 32.59
CA GLN A 102 33.56 -24.47 31.99
C GLN A 102 34.31 -25.80 31.84
N ALA A 103 33.73 -26.85 32.41
CA ALA A 103 34.16 -28.22 32.13
C ALA A 103 33.99 -28.52 30.62
N PRO A 104 34.82 -29.40 30.04
CA PRO A 104 34.68 -29.77 28.64
C PRO A 104 33.24 -30.20 28.37
N ALA A 105 32.63 -29.57 27.36
CA ALA A 105 31.27 -29.86 26.95
C ALA A 105 31.15 -31.38 26.71
N VAL A 106 30.29 -32.02 27.50
CA VAL A 106 29.94 -33.42 27.28
C VAL A 106 29.34 -33.50 25.88
N PRO A 107 29.86 -34.35 24.97
CA PRO A 107 29.34 -34.44 23.63
C PRO A 107 27.85 -34.77 23.71
N ALA A 108 27.03 -33.95 23.06
CA ALA A 108 25.60 -34.18 22.97
C ALA A 108 25.36 -35.60 22.43
N PRO A 109 24.34 -36.33 22.93
CA PRO A 109 24.03 -37.65 22.42
C PRO A 109 23.79 -37.55 20.91
N ALA A 110 24.55 -38.32 20.14
CA ALA A 110 24.39 -38.37 18.70
C ALA A 110 22.95 -38.78 18.37
N VAL A 111 22.24 -37.93 17.62
CA VAL A 111 20.89 -38.26 17.16
C VAL A 111 21.00 -39.43 16.19
N ASP A 112 20.33 -40.54 16.53
CA ASP A 112 20.24 -41.72 15.67
C ASP A 112 19.38 -41.40 14.44
N GLN A 113 20.05 -41.00 13.36
CA GLN A 113 19.42 -40.59 12.10
C GLN A 113 18.54 -41.71 11.52
N ALA A 114 18.97 -42.97 11.63
CA ALA A 114 18.20 -44.10 11.10
C ALA A 114 16.87 -44.29 11.84
N ARG A 115 16.85 -44.02 13.15
CA ARG A 115 15.61 -44.05 13.95
C ARG A 115 14.68 -42.89 13.60
N LEU A 116 15.23 -41.72 13.32
CA LEU A 116 14.47 -40.54 12.91
C LEU A 116 13.82 -40.76 11.52
N GLU A 117 14.59 -41.25 10.55
CA GLU A 117 14.11 -41.53 9.20
C GLU A 117 12.99 -42.57 9.19
N ARG A 118 13.09 -43.63 10.00
CA ARG A 118 12.00 -44.61 10.15
C ARG A 118 10.72 -43.98 10.67
N ARG A 119 10.80 -43.15 11.71
CA ARG A 119 9.63 -42.43 12.25
C ARG A 119 9.01 -41.48 11.23
N ILE A 120 9.85 -40.75 10.48
CA ILE A 120 9.37 -39.86 9.41
C ILE A 120 8.67 -40.69 8.33
N THR A 121 9.24 -41.80 7.92
CA THR A 121 8.68 -42.67 6.87
C THR A 121 7.32 -43.25 7.30
N GLU A 122 7.22 -43.72 8.55
CA GLU A 122 5.96 -44.20 9.13
C GLU A 122 4.90 -43.09 9.16
N GLU A 123 5.25 -41.89 9.61
CA GLU A 123 4.30 -40.79 9.71
C GLU A 123 3.86 -40.27 8.32
N VAL A 124 4.80 -40.18 7.38
CA VAL A 124 4.52 -39.79 5.99
C VAL A 124 3.62 -40.82 5.32
N SER A 125 3.95 -42.13 5.41
CA SER A 125 3.12 -43.18 4.80
C SER A 125 1.69 -43.22 5.34
N ARG A 126 1.49 -42.78 6.59
CA ARG A 126 0.17 -42.66 7.20
C ARG A 126 -0.61 -41.41 6.77
N ALA A 127 0.07 -40.26 6.71
CA ALA A 127 -0.57 -38.96 6.47
C ALA A 127 -0.77 -38.63 4.98
N LEU A 128 0.16 -39.05 4.12
CA LEU A 128 0.14 -38.75 2.68
C LEU A 128 -1.14 -39.22 1.95
N PRO A 129 -1.64 -40.46 2.12
CA PRO A 129 -2.80 -40.92 1.36
C PRO A 129 -4.06 -40.10 1.66
N VAL A 130 -4.29 -39.74 2.93
CA VAL A 130 -5.43 -38.92 3.35
C VAL A 130 -5.35 -37.52 2.75
N ALA A 131 -4.16 -36.91 2.76
CA ALA A 131 -3.95 -35.59 2.17
C ALA A 131 -4.15 -35.61 0.64
N LEU A 132 -3.67 -36.66 -0.04
CA LEU A 132 -3.83 -36.84 -1.47
C LEU A 132 -5.30 -37.03 -1.87
N GLU A 133 -6.05 -37.88 -1.17
CA GLU A 133 -7.48 -38.07 -1.43
C GLU A 133 -8.27 -36.79 -1.25
N GLN A 134 -7.98 -36.01 -0.20
CA GLN A 134 -8.63 -34.71 0.01
C GLN A 134 -8.29 -33.70 -1.09
N ALA A 135 -7.03 -33.66 -1.53
CA ALA A 135 -6.61 -32.80 -2.63
C ALA A 135 -7.28 -33.20 -3.95
N GLU A 136 -7.33 -34.49 -4.25
CA GLU A 136 -7.97 -35.01 -5.47
C GLU A 136 -9.47 -34.74 -5.47
N ASN A 137 -10.16 -34.93 -4.35
CA ASN A 137 -11.58 -34.62 -4.22
C ASN A 137 -11.86 -33.13 -4.45
N ARG A 138 -11.04 -32.22 -3.87
CA ARG A 138 -11.16 -30.78 -4.12
C ARG A 138 -10.94 -30.45 -5.59
N HIS A 139 -9.93 -31.06 -6.22
CA HIS A 139 -9.63 -30.83 -7.63
C HIS A 139 -10.77 -31.32 -8.54
N ARG A 140 -11.33 -32.51 -8.28
CA ARG A 140 -12.49 -33.04 -8.99
C ARG A 140 -13.71 -32.12 -8.87
N MET A 141 -13.98 -31.58 -7.68
CA MET A 141 -15.07 -30.63 -7.48
C MET A 141 -14.86 -29.33 -8.26
N GLN A 142 -13.63 -28.79 -8.26
CA GLN A 142 -13.30 -27.58 -9.01
C GLN A 142 -13.42 -27.79 -10.53
N LEU A 143 -12.94 -28.93 -11.03
CA LEU A 143 -13.08 -29.28 -12.45
C LEU A 143 -14.54 -29.46 -12.84
N ALA A 144 -15.33 -30.15 -12.02
CA ALA A 144 -16.76 -30.32 -12.28
C ALA A 144 -17.49 -28.96 -12.32
N ALA A 145 -17.18 -28.06 -11.39
CA ALA A 145 -17.75 -26.71 -11.37
C ALA A 145 -17.32 -25.89 -12.60
N ALA A 146 -16.05 -25.96 -12.99
CA ALA A 146 -15.54 -25.25 -14.17
C ALA A 146 -16.19 -25.74 -15.47
N ILE A 147 -16.40 -27.06 -15.61
CA ILE A 147 -17.09 -27.65 -16.77
C ILE A 147 -18.55 -27.20 -16.79
N GLN A 148 -19.26 -27.24 -15.66
CA GLN A 148 -20.65 -26.78 -15.58
C GLN A 148 -20.80 -25.29 -15.92
N GLU A 149 -19.86 -24.45 -15.47
CA GLU A 149 -19.87 -23.03 -15.82
C GLU A 149 -19.63 -22.82 -17.33
N ALA A 150 -18.69 -23.56 -17.91
CA ALA A 150 -18.41 -23.52 -19.35
C ALA A 150 -19.62 -23.97 -20.18
N ASP A 151 -20.26 -25.08 -19.81
CA ASP A 151 -21.48 -25.57 -20.47
C ASP A 151 -22.63 -24.55 -20.36
N GLY A 152 -22.80 -23.94 -19.19
CA GLY A 152 -23.82 -22.90 -18.98
C GLY A 152 -23.58 -21.63 -19.80
N LYS A 153 -22.33 -21.23 -20.02
CA LYS A 153 -21.97 -20.13 -20.94
C LYS A 153 -22.25 -20.51 -22.39
N TYR A 154 -21.89 -21.73 -22.80
CA TYR A 154 -22.11 -22.20 -24.16
C TYR A 154 -23.59 -22.33 -24.51
N GLN A 155 -24.43 -22.78 -23.57
CA GLN A 155 -25.88 -22.82 -23.75
C GLN A 155 -26.49 -21.43 -23.92
N ARG A 156 -26.06 -20.45 -23.12
CA ARG A 156 -26.50 -19.05 -23.27
C ARG A 156 -26.11 -18.46 -24.62
N LEU A 157 -24.87 -18.65 -25.05
CA LEU A 157 -24.42 -18.18 -26.35
C LEU A 157 -25.25 -18.77 -27.49
N ARG A 158 -25.58 -20.08 -27.42
CA ARG A 158 -26.45 -20.72 -28.41
C ARG A 158 -27.87 -20.15 -28.43
N GLN A 159 -28.43 -19.80 -27.26
CA GLN A 159 -29.75 -19.16 -27.18
C GLN A 159 -29.71 -17.75 -27.76
N GLU A 160 -28.66 -16.98 -27.47
CA GLU A 160 -28.44 -15.65 -28.04
C GLU A 160 -28.32 -15.70 -29.56
N ASP A 161 -27.56 -16.66 -30.10
CA ASP A 161 -27.42 -16.87 -31.54
C ASP A 161 -28.77 -17.20 -32.21
N GLN A 162 -29.58 -18.07 -31.58
CA GLN A 162 -30.92 -18.40 -32.09
C GLN A 162 -31.84 -17.18 -32.12
N MET A 163 -31.88 -16.41 -31.03
CA MET A 163 -32.67 -15.16 -30.97
C MET A 163 -32.19 -14.13 -32.01
N ALA A 164 -30.88 -14.01 -32.21
CA ALA A 164 -30.30 -13.12 -33.22
C ALA A 164 -30.66 -13.55 -34.65
N MET A 165 -30.68 -14.86 -34.93
CA MET A 165 -31.14 -15.39 -36.21
C MET A 165 -32.62 -15.10 -36.43
N GLU A 166 -33.49 -15.39 -35.46
CA GLU A 166 -34.94 -15.11 -35.55
C GLU A 166 -35.23 -13.62 -35.76
N ALA A 167 -34.53 -12.75 -35.02
CA ALA A 167 -34.61 -11.30 -35.21
C ALA A 167 -34.18 -10.89 -36.62
N SER A 168 -33.11 -11.49 -37.15
CA SER A 168 -32.64 -11.22 -38.51
C SER A 168 -33.64 -11.68 -39.58
N TYR A 169 -34.23 -12.87 -39.40
CA TYR A 169 -35.27 -13.39 -40.31
C TYR A 169 -36.53 -12.51 -40.29
N SER A 170 -37.01 -12.08 -39.13
CA SER A 170 -38.19 -11.22 -39.02
C SER A 170 -37.99 -9.83 -39.64
N LEU A 171 -36.81 -9.23 -39.49
CA LEU A 171 -36.47 -7.98 -40.18
C LEU A 171 -36.43 -8.16 -41.70
N PHE A 172 -35.92 -9.29 -42.18
CA PHE A 172 -35.88 -9.60 -43.61
C PHE A 172 -37.29 -9.76 -44.20
N THR A 173 -38.17 -10.52 -43.54
CA THR A 173 -39.55 -10.71 -43.99
C THR A 173 -40.32 -9.39 -43.96
N GLN A 174 -40.14 -8.56 -42.93
CA GLN A 174 -40.73 -7.24 -42.84
C GLN A 174 -40.27 -6.33 -43.99
N LYS A 175 -38.97 -6.31 -44.31
CA LYS A 175 -38.41 -5.55 -45.45
C LYS A 175 -38.94 -6.06 -46.80
N GLN A 176 -39.07 -7.37 -46.98
CA GLN A 176 -39.66 -7.95 -48.19
C GLN A 176 -41.13 -7.55 -48.35
N ALA A 177 -41.92 -7.63 -47.28
CA ALA A 177 -43.32 -7.21 -47.29
C ALA A 177 -43.45 -5.73 -47.66
N ALA A 178 -42.63 -4.86 -47.05
CA ALA A 178 -42.60 -3.42 -47.36
C ALA A 178 -42.24 -3.15 -48.83
N ARG A 179 -41.26 -3.88 -49.38
CA ARG A 179 -40.89 -3.77 -50.81
C ARG A 179 -42.01 -4.23 -51.74
N MET A 180 -42.73 -5.32 -51.42
CA MET A 180 -43.87 -5.77 -52.22
C MET A 180 -44.99 -4.73 -52.24
N VAL A 181 -45.33 -4.15 -51.09
CA VAL A 181 -46.34 -3.08 -51.00
C VAL A 181 -45.94 -1.87 -51.85
N ALA A 182 -44.67 -1.45 -51.77
CA ALA A 182 -44.16 -0.35 -52.59
C ALA A 182 -44.20 -0.66 -54.10
N TRP A 183 -43.89 -1.90 -54.50
CA TRP A 183 -43.95 -2.31 -55.91
C TRP A 183 -45.37 -2.32 -56.46
N VAL A 184 -46.36 -2.81 -55.70
CA VAL A 184 -47.79 -2.79 -56.08
C VAL A 184 -48.32 -1.35 -56.21
N GLN A 185 -47.92 -0.44 -55.31
CA GLN A 185 -48.31 0.96 -55.42
C GLN A 185 -47.72 1.64 -56.65
N ASN A 186 -46.48 1.30 -57.02
CA ASN A 186 -45.82 1.88 -58.19
C ASN A 186 -46.37 1.34 -59.52
N SER A 187 -46.73 0.05 -59.59
CA SER A 187 -47.30 -0.56 -60.80
C SER A 187 -48.78 -0.23 -61.04
N GLY A 188 -49.53 0.13 -59.99
CA GLY A 188 -50.90 0.65 -60.13
C GLY A 188 -51.00 2.11 -60.57
N GLY A 189 -49.88 2.85 -60.59
CA GLY A 189 -49.81 4.28 -60.91
C GLY A 189 -49.69 4.61 -62.41
N GLU A 190 -49.36 3.64 -63.27
CA GLU A 190 -49.13 3.86 -64.71
C GLU A 190 -50.36 3.60 -65.61
N ALA A 191 -51.55 3.37 -65.05
CA ALA A 191 -52.78 3.07 -65.82
C ALA A 191 -53.79 4.24 -65.90
N ARG A 192 -53.34 5.50 -65.88
CA ARG A 192 -54.21 6.67 -66.10
C ARG A 192 -53.63 7.66 -67.10
#